data_AF-A0A944Y449-F1
#
_entry.id   AF-A0A944Y449-F1
#
_cell.length_a   1.000
_cell.length_b   1.000
_cell.length_c   1.000
_cell.angle_alpha   90.00
_cell.angle_beta   90.00
_cell.angle_gamma   90.00
#
_symmetry.space_group_name_H-M   'P 1'
#
loop_
_entity.id
_entity.type
_entity.pdbx_description
1 polymer ?
#
loop_
_entity_poly.entity_id
_entity_poly.type
_entity_poly.pdbx_seq_one_letter_code
_entity_poly.pdbx_strand_id
1 'polypeptide(L)'
;MKIAFTLFLILISMRLAAFQVKKEPRYGDRFFTSSVLRGIFGPSAEKTIREKIILKPRIFGGPCSSMEELYTKDPETGLEVSRERNFECHYGRGDSKVKMLVEGGDIRKGLISKTCETLIADKKSLKYALGGNLYLDSNNKNLNMIFKKFYPLTTMTKSMYEFYAKKRKIKKEGRFWKYFLLSLCLSEEWQIP
;
A
#
# COMPACT_ATOMS: atom_id res chain seq x y z
N MET A 1 -29.50 -36.17 32.99
CA MET A 1 -29.93 -34.90 32.37
C MET A 1 -28.88 -33.78 32.46
N LYS A 2 -28.21 -33.57 33.60
CA LYS A 2 -27.22 -32.48 33.75
C LYS A 2 -26.03 -32.56 32.78
N ILE A 3 -25.47 -33.74 32.54
CA ILE A 3 -24.28 -33.95 31.69
C ILE A 3 -24.53 -33.60 30.20
N ALA A 4 -25.71 -33.95 29.68
CA ALA A 4 -26.08 -33.65 28.29
C ALA A 4 -26.24 -32.14 28.05
N PHE A 5 -26.76 -31.42 29.04
CA PHE A 5 -26.91 -29.97 28.98
C PHE A 5 -25.54 -29.26 29.01
N THR A 6 -24.60 -29.73 29.83
CA THR A 6 -23.23 -29.19 29.86
C THR A 6 -22.49 -29.42 28.54
N LEU A 7 -22.62 -30.60 27.94
CA LEU A 7 -22.02 -30.91 26.64
C LEU A 7 -22.58 -30.02 25.52
N PHE A 8 -23.89 -29.77 25.53
CA PHE A 8 -24.54 -28.88 24.57
C PHE A 8 -24.05 -27.43 24.69
N LEU A 9 -23.89 -26.92 25.91
CA LEU A 9 -23.36 -25.58 26.17
C LEU A 9 -21.89 -25.43 25.72
N ILE A 10 -21.06 -26.45 25.91
CA ILE A 10 -19.65 -26.45 25.47
C ILE A 10 -19.57 -26.43 23.93
N LEU A 11 -20.43 -27.18 23.23
CA LEU A 11 -20.45 -27.18 21.77
C LEU A 11 -20.90 -25.83 21.19
N ILE A 12 -21.85 -25.14 21.85
CA ILE A 12 -22.27 -23.80 21.46
C ILE A 12 -21.15 -22.77 21.69
N SER A 13 -20.47 -22.83 22.83
CA SER A 13 -19.37 -21.90 23.13
C SER A 13 -18.19 -22.06 22.17
N MET A 14 -17.85 -23.30 21.78
CA MET A 14 -16.84 -23.56 20.75
C MET A 14 -17.24 -23.01 19.37
N ARG A 15 -18.51 -23.11 18.97
CA ARG A 15 -19.01 -22.56 17.70
C ARG A 15 -19.02 -21.02 17.70
N LEU A 16 -19.39 -20.41 18.82
CA LEU A 16 -19.36 -18.95 18.97
C LEU A 16 -17.92 -18.40 18.97
N ALA A 17 -16.98 -19.09 19.63
CA ALA A 17 -15.57 -18.72 19.62
C ALA A 17 -14.95 -18.82 18.21
N ALA A 18 -15.31 -19.83 17.43
CA ALA A 18 -14.85 -19.97 16.04
C ALA A 18 -15.39 -18.86 15.11
N PHE A 19 -16.55 -18.28 15.44
CA PHE A 19 -17.18 -17.22 14.62
C PHE A 19 -16.57 -15.82 14.85
N GLN A 20 -15.78 -15.63 15.92
CA GLN A 20 -15.23 -14.32 16.29
C GLN A 20 -13.77 -14.08 15.89
N VAL A 21 -13.07 -15.06 15.31
CA VAL A 21 -11.73 -14.82 14.76
C VAL A 21 -11.85 -14.20 13.37
N LYS A 22 -12.30 -12.94 13.29
CA LYS A 22 -12.10 -12.12 12.09
C LYS A 22 -10.60 -11.87 11.98
N LYS A 23 -9.93 -12.64 11.13
CA LYS A 23 -8.53 -12.42 10.79
C LYS A 23 -8.43 -11.04 10.14
N GLU A 24 -7.82 -10.08 10.83
CA GLU A 24 -7.63 -8.74 10.26
C GLU A 24 -6.88 -8.82 8.93
N PRO A 25 -7.27 -8.01 7.92
CA PRO A 25 -6.59 -7.99 6.64
C PRO A 25 -5.13 -7.62 6.86
N ARG A 26 -4.23 -8.49 6.40
CA ARG A 26 -2.79 -8.27 6.48
C ARG A 26 -2.39 -7.39 5.31
N TYR A 27 -2.03 -6.16 5.62
CA TYR A 27 -1.52 -5.24 4.61
C TYR A 27 -0.09 -5.58 4.20
N GLY A 28 0.22 -5.34 2.94
CA GLY A 28 1.57 -5.43 2.42
C GLY A 28 2.50 -4.44 3.10
N ASP A 29 3.77 -4.83 3.19
CA ASP A 29 4.77 -4.02 3.88
C ASP A 29 5.16 -2.76 3.08
N ARG A 30 6.11 -1.97 3.61
CA ARG A 30 6.61 -0.77 2.91
C ARG A 30 7.25 -1.07 1.55
N PHE A 31 7.85 -2.25 1.36
CA PHE A 31 8.50 -2.62 0.10
C PHE A 31 7.47 -3.02 -0.94
N PHE A 32 6.47 -3.81 -0.56
CA PHE A 32 5.31 -4.10 -1.40
C PHE A 32 4.60 -2.81 -1.80
N THR A 33 4.25 -1.98 -0.82
CA THR A 33 3.55 -0.71 -1.04
C THR A 33 4.35 0.22 -1.96
N SER A 34 5.66 0.31 -1.74
CA SER A 34 6.57 1.08 -2.59
C SER A 34 6.64 0.53 -4.02
N SER A 35 6.79 -0.79 -4.18
CA SER A 35 6.86 -1.45 -5.48
C SER A 35 5.61 -1.18 -6.32
N VAL A 36 4.43 -1.36 -5.72
CA VAL A 36 3.14 -1.07 -6.39
C VAL A 36 3.06 0.39 -6.80
N LEU A 37 3.27 1.33 -5.85
CA LEU A 37 3.16 2.75 -6.15
C LEU A 37 4.20 3.23 -7.19
N ARG A 38 5.43 2.71 -7.14
CA ARG A 38 6.48 2.98 -8.14
C ARG A 38 6.10 2.42 -9.52
N GLY A 39 5.55 1.21 -9.58
CA GLY A 39 5.08 0.61 -10.83
C GLY A 39 3.95 1.42 -11.48
N ILE A 40 3.09 2.04 -10.66
CA ILE A 40 1.96 2.82 -11.14
C ILE A 40 2.37 4.24 -11.54
N PHE A 41 3.09 4.95 -10.68
CA PHE A 41 3.41 6.38 -10.82
C PHE A 41 4.78 6.67 -11.41
N GLY A 42 5.61 5.64 -11.58
CA GLY A 42 6.89 5.74 -12.28
C GLY A 42 8.03 6.37 -11.48
N PRO A 43 9.18 6.63 -12.14
CA PRO A 43 10.41 7.03 -11.46
C PRO A 43 10.34 8.36 -10.71
N SER A 44 9.49 9.31 -11.14
CA SER A 44 9.33 10.60 -10.46
C SER A 44 8.70 10.47 -9.07
N ALA A 45 8.04 9.35 -8.79
CA ALA A 45 7.42 9.07 -7.50
C ALA A 45 8.43 8.72 -6.40
N GLU A 46 9.68 8.40 -6.76
CA GLU A 46 10.67 7.79 -5.86
C GLU A 46 10.88 8.59 -4.58
N LYS A 47 11.12 9.89 -4.69
CA LYS A 47 11.36 10.76 -3.54
C LYS A 47 10.18 10.74 -2.56
N THR A 48 8.97 10.92 -3.09
CA THR A 48 7.73 10.95 -2.31
C THR A 48 7.47 9.61 -1.62
N ILE A 49 7.64 8.50 -2.34
CA ILE A 49 7.44 7.14 -1.80
C ILE A 49 8.49 6.84 -0.73
N ARG A 50 9.75 7.24 -0.94
CA ARG A 50 10.81 7.04 0.04
C ARG A 50 10.49 7.76 1.35
N GLU A 51 10.16 9.05 1.28
CA GLU A 51 9.89 9.88 2.46
C GLU A 51 8.63 9.45 3.24
N LYS A 52 7.57 9.05 2.54
CA LYS A 52 6.26 8.78 3.15
C LYS A 52 5.99 7.31 3.48
N ILE A 53 6.67 6.37 2.81
CA ILE A 53 6.43 4.93 2.94
C ILE A 53 7.68 4.21 3.44
N ILE A 54 8.79 4.25 2.68
CA ILE A 54 9.98 3.44 3.00
C ILE A 54 10.61 3.85 4.34
N LEU A 55 10.74 5.16 4.60
CA LEU A 55 11.31 5.67 5.86
C LEU A 55 10.33 5.59 7.05
N LYS A 56 9.19 4.90 6.90
CA LYS A 56 8.14 4.75 7.93
C LYS A 56 7.90 3.28 8.33
N PRO A 57 8.95 2.52 8.75
CA PRO A 57 8.83 1.10 9.07
C PRO A 57 7.86 0.80 10.22
N ARG A 58 7.71 1.70 11.19
CA ARG A 58 6.75 1.53 12.30
C ARG A 58 5.28 1.50 11.85
N ILE A 59 4.99 2.08 10.69
CA ILE A 59 3.63 2.23 10.16
C ILE A 59 3.36 1.17 9.08
N PHE A 60 4.35 0.92 8.23
CA PHE A 60 4.21 0.04 7.08
C PHE A 60 4.86 -1.33 7.25
N GLY A 61 5.67 -1.57 8.28
CA GLY A 61 6.32 -2.86 8.51
C GLY A 61 7.50 -3.10 7.57
N GLY A 62 7.85 -4.37 7.36
CA GLY A 62 8.99 -4.77 6.53
C GLY A 62 10.31 -4.54 7.26
N PRO A 63 10.75 -5.46 8.12
CA PRO A 63 11.94 -5.31 8.96
C PRO A 63 13.16 -5.57 8.08
N CYS A 64 13.67 -4.50 7.49
CA CYS A 64 14.97 -4.37 6.82
C CYS A 64 15.31 -2.88 6.88
N SER A 65 15.73 -2.38 8.04
CA SER A 65 16.06 -0.96 8.18
C SER A 65 17.44 -0.70 7.59
N SER A 66 17.54 0.20 6.61
CA SER A 66 18.79 0.88 6.27
C SER A 66 19.14 2.00 7.26
N MET A 67 18.37 2.12 8.36
CA MET A 67 18.55 3.11 9.43
C MET A 67 18.68 2.41 10.78
N GLU A 68 19.37 1.27 10.84
CA GLU A 68 20.41 1.24 11.85
C GLU A 68 21.60 1.91 11.15
N GLU A 69 21.89 3.16 11.52
CA GLU A 69 23.21 3.70 11.24
C GLU A 69 24.19 2.73 11.88
N LEU A 70 24.71 1.79 11.09
CA LEU A 70 25.85 1.00 11.48
C LEU A 70 27.03 1.97 11.43
N TYR A 71 27.20 2.68 12.53
CA TYR A 71 28.47 3.28 12.88
C TYR A 71 29.45 2.10 13.02
N THR A 72 30.15 1.78 11.94
CA THR A 72 31.24 0.82 12.01
C THR A 72 32.46 1.60 12.45
N LYS A 73 33.16 1.12 13.49
CA LYS A 73 34.49 1.64 13.79
C LYS A 73 35.40 1.32 12.61
N ASP A 74 35.93 2.36 12.00
CA ASP A 74 36.98 2.22 11.01
C ASP A 74 38.16 1.48 11.66
N PRO A 75 38.61 0.36 11.11
CA PRO A 75 39.63 -0.48 11.74
C PRO A 75 41.02 0.17 11.78
N GLU A 76 41.26 1.24 11.02
CA GLU A 76 42.54 1.95 10.99
C GLU A 76 42.53 3.18 11.91
N THR A 77 41.39 3.86 12.04
CA THR A 77 41.26 5.13 12.79
C THR A 77 40.44 5.01 14.08
N GLY A 78 39.68 3.93 14.26
CA GLY A 78 38.81 3.69 15.41
C GLY A 78 37.57 4.60 15.48
N LEU A 79 37.39 5.48 14.49
CA LEU A 79 36.29 6.45 14.43
C LEU A 79 35.02 5.80 13.87
N GLU A 80 33.87 6.26 14.35
CA GLU A 80 32.58 5.84 13.83
C GLU A 80 32.34 6.46 12.44
N VAL A 81 32.28 5.61 11.41
CA VAL A 81 32.05 6.06 10.03
C VAL A 81 30.69 5.57 9.55
N SER A 82 29.88 6.48 9.01
CA SER A 82 28.62 6.16 8.35
C SER A 82 28.89 5.54 6.99
N ARG A 83 28.57 4.25 6.81
CA ARG A 83 28.54 3.62 5.48
C ARG A 83 27.20 3.88 4.82
N GLU A 84 27.12 4.89 3.97
CA GLU A 84 26.05 4.94 2.97
C GLU A 84 26.28 3.81 1.96
N ARG A 85 25.44 2.76 2.00
CA ARG A 85 25.14 1.95 0.82
C ARG A 85 23.92 1.05 1.03
N ASN A 86 22.98 1.20 0.11
CA ASN A 86 21.99 0.24 -0.41
C ASN A 86 21.44 -0.84 0.53
N PHE A 87 20.12 -0.84 0.66
CA PHE A 87 19.25 -1.81 1.35
C PHE A 87 19.73 -3.28 1.30
N GLU A 88 20.61 -3.68 2.21
CA GLU A 88 20.88 -5.07 2.52
C GLU A 88 19.97 -5.49 3.69
N CYS A 89 19.07 -6.44 3.43
CA CYS A 89 18.36 -7.15 4.50
C CYS A 89 19.36 -8.08 5.18
N HIS A 90 20.02 -7.64 6.26
CA HIS A 90 20.83 -8.57 7.04
C HIS A 90 19.93 -9.60 7.74
N TYR A 91 20.37 -10.86 7.67
CA TYR A 91 19.75 -12.01 8.32
C TYR A 91 19.80 -11.83 9.85
N GLY A 92 18.81 -11.13 10.40
CA GLY A 92 18.67 -10.91 11.84
C GLY A 92 17.22 -10.68 12.20
N ARG A 93 16.43 -11.75 12.28
CA ARG A 93 15.05 -11.70 12.80
C ARG A 93 14.97 -11.33 14.29
N GLY A 94 16.12 -11.27 15.00
CA GLY A 94 16.21 -11.11 16.45
C GLY A 94 16.22 -9.65 16.95
N ASP A 95 16.81 -8.72 16.20
CA ASP A 95 17.16 -7.39 16.76
C ASP A 95 16.19 -6.27 16.35
N SER A 96 15.41 -6.47 15.28
CA SER A 96 14.47 -5.45 14.82
C SER A 96 13.19 -5.44 15.64
N LYS A 97 12.92 -4.31 16.32
CA LYS A 97 11.63 -4.03 16.98
C LYS A 97 10.49 -3.75 15.98
N VAL A 98 10.77 -3.78 14.67
CA VAL A 98 9.79 -3.53 13.61
C VAL A 98 9.07 -4.83 13.29
N LYS A 99 7.73 -4.83 13.36
CA LYS A 99 6.93 -5.98 12.98
C LYS A 99 7.08 -6.28 11.47
N MET A 100 7.12 -7.57 11.11
CA MET A 100 7.15 -7.97 9.70
C MET A 100 5.95 -7.43 8.93
N LEU A 101 4.78 -7.55 9.55
CA LEU A 101 3.51 -7.10 9.04
C LEU A 101 2.87 -6.21 10.09
N VAL A 102 2.20 -5.15 9.65
CA VAL A 102 1.47 -4.24 10.54
C VAL A 102 0.01 -4.29 10.14
N GLU A 103 -0.85 -4.32 11.15
CA GLU A 103 -2.29 -4.15 10.98
C GLU A 103 -2.57 -2.76 10.37
N GLY A 104 -3.70 -2.65 9.66
CA GLY A 104 -4.14 -1.36 9.16
C GLY A 104 -4.42 -0.40 10.31
N GLY A 105 -4.20 0.89 10.10
CA GLY A 105 -4.51 1.91 11.11
C GLY A 105 -4.66 3.29 10.48
N ASP A 106 -5.29 4.21 11.19
CA ASP A 106 -5.62 5.55 10.66
C ASP A 106 -4.37 6.32 10.22
N ILE A 107 -3.24 6.11 10.90
CA ILE A 107 -1.95 6.71 10.52
C ILE A 107 -1.49 6.18 9.14
N ARG A 108 -1.64 4.88 8.88
CA ARG A 108 -1.31 4.28 7.58
C ARG A 108 -2.23 4.86 6.50
N LYS A 109 -3.54 4.90 6.75
CA LYS A 109 -4.53 5.46 5.81
C LYS A 109 -4.24 6.93 5.50
N GLY A 110 -3.92 7.73 6.51
CA GLY A 110 -3.53 9.13 6.36
C GLY A 110 -2.26 9.31 5.53
N LEU A 111 -1.23 8.48 5.75
CA LEU A 111 0.00 8.52 4.96
C LEU A 111 -0.20 8.05 3.52
N ILE A 112 -0.97 6.98 3.29
CA ILE A 112 -1.36 6.56 1.93
C ILE A 112 -2.11 7.69 1.24
N SER A 113 -3.08 8.31 1.91
CA SER A 113 -3.84 9.41 1.34
C SER A 113 -2.95 10.58 0.91
N LYS A 114 -2.10 11.06 1.83
CA LYS A 114 -1.15 12.14 1.54
C LYS A 114 -0.17 11.75 0.43
N THR A 115 0.23 10.48 0.35
CA THR A 115 1.11 9.98 -0.71
C THR A 115 0.41 10.02 -2.06
N CYS A 116 -0.79 9.43 -2.16
CA CYS A 116 -1.60 9.43 -3.38
C CYS A 116 -1.87 10.85 -3.89
N GLU A 117 -2.27 11.77 -3.01
CA GLU A 117 -2.51 13.17 -3.37
C GLU A 117 -1.24 13.84 -3.91
N THR A 118 -0.09 13.62 -3.27
CA THR A 118 1.20 14.18 -3.70
C THR A 118 1.60 13.63 -5.07
N LEU A 119 1.46 12.32 -5.30
CA LEU A 119 1.80 11.67 -6.56
C LEU A 119 0.89 12.10 -7.71
N ILE A 120 -0.40 12.32 -7.45
CA ILE A 120 -1.38 12.76 -8.45
C ILE A 120 -1.24 14.27 -8.76
N ALA A 121 -0.76 15.05 -7.80
CA ALA A 121 -0.43 16.46 -7.99
C ALA A 121 0.82 16.64 -8.86
N ASP A 122 1.81 15.75 -8.75
CA ASP A 122 3.00 15.77 -9.59
C ASP A 122 2.69 15.42 -11.05
N LYS A 123 3.00 16.34 -11.97
CA LYS A 123 2.66 16.21 -13.39
C LYS A 123 3.39 15.04 -14.06
N LYS A 124 4.63 14.75 -13.65
CA LYS A 124 5.42 13.65 -14.23
C LYS A 124 4.83 12.30 -13.81
N SER A 125 4.52 12.15 -12.53
CA SER A 125 3.93 10.94 -11.95
C SER A 125 2.52 10.69 -12.49
N LEU A 126 1.70 11.74 -12.59
CA LEU A 126 0.37 11.65 -13.20
C LEU A 126 0.45 11.23 -14.68
N LYS A 127 1.37 11.84 -15.46
CA LYS A 127 1.57 11.49 -16.88
C LYS A 127 1.97 10.03 -17.02
N TYR A 128 2.88 9.54 -16.18
CA TYR A 128 3.29 8.14 -16.18
C TYR A 128 2.14 7.20 -15.82
N ALA A 129 1.39 7.52 -14.76
CA ALA A 129 0.22 6.76 -14.34
C ALA A 129 -0.80 6.62 -15.49
N LEU A 130 -1.01 7.68 -16.26
CA LEU A 130 -1.92 7.69 -17.42
C LEU A 130 -1.33 7.11 -18.72
N GLY A 131 -0.16 6.49 -18.69
CA GLY A 131 0.45 5.85 -19.87
C GLY A 131 1.07 6.85 -20.85
N GLY A 132 1.50 8.01 -20.37
CA GLY A 132 2.20 9.02 -21.18
C GLY A 132 1.31 10.14 -21.72
N ASN A 133 -0.02 10.05 -21.61
CA ASN A 133 -0.95 11.08 -22.07
C ASN A 133 -1.79 11.66 -20.91
N LEU A 134 -1.66 12.98 -20.66
CA LEU A 134 -2.43 13.68 -19.63
C LEU A 134 -3.89 13.95 -20.02
N TYR A 135 -4.20 13.82 -21.31
CA TYR A 135 -5.53 14.03 -21.91
C TYR A 135 -5.96 12.73 -22.58
N LEU A 136 -5.89 11.63 -21.82
CA LEU A 136 -6.34 10.33 -22.28
C LEU A 136 -7.87 10.35 -22.41
N ASP A 137 -8.43 9.83 -23.49
CA ASP A 137 -9.89 9.75 -23.63
C ASP A 137 -10.47 8.93 -22.47
N SER A 138 -11.49 9.47 -21.82
CA SER A 138 -12.13 8.83 -20.67
C SER A 138 -12.99 7.60 -21.02
N ASN A 139 -12.63 6.81 -22.04
CA ASN A 139 -13.39 5.63 -22.52
C ASN A 139 -13.16 4.38 -21.65
N ASN A 140 -14.01 3.35 -21.81
CA ASN A 140 -13.96 2.15 -20.98
C ASN A 140 -12.64 1.36 -21.13
N LYS A 141 -12.02 1.36 -22.31
CA LYS A 141 -10.73 0.70 -22.55
C LYS A 141 -9.64 1.33 -21.70
N ASN A 142 -9.56 2.66 -21.72
CA ASN A 142 -8.59 3.43 -20.95
C ASN A 142 -8.84 3.33 -19.44
N LEU A 143 -10.11 3.35 -19.01
CA LEU A 143 -10.46 3.11 -17.60
C LEU A 143 -9.95 1.75 -17.12
N ASN A 144 -10.21 0.68 -17.87
CA ASN A 144 -9.78 -0.66 -17.51
C ASN A 144 -8.26 -0.81 -17.54
N MET A 145 -7.59 -0.18 -18.49
CA MET A 145 -6.12 -0.16 -18.57
C MET A 145 -5.51 0.44 -17.30
N ILE A 146 -6.03 1.58 -16.84
CA ILE A 146 -5.55 2.25 -15.63
C ILE A 146 -5.97 1.47 -14.37
N PHE A 147 -7.18 0.91 -14.33
CA PHE A 147 -7.65 0.05 -13.25
C PHE A 147 -6.72 -1.16 -13.04
N LYS A 148 -6.32 -1.83 -14.13
CA LYS A 148 -5.43 -2.99 -14.08
C LYS A 148 -4.04 -2.70 -13.53
N LYS A 149 -3.62 -1.43 -13.46
CA LYS A 149 -2.37 -1.07 -12.79
C LYS A 149 -2.43 -1.29 -11.27
N PHE A 150 -3.62 -1.16 -10.67
CA PHE A 150 -3.87 -1.46 -9.25
C PHE A 150 -4.35 -2.91 -9.07
N TYR A 151 -5.09 -3.44 -10.04
CA TYR A 151 -5.77 -4.74 -9.96
C TYR A 151 -5.47 -5.60 -11.20
N PRO A 152 -4.25 -6.15 -11.32
CA PRO A 152 -3.80 -6.79 -12.56
C PRO A 152 -4.61 -8.03 -12.96
N LEU A 153 -5.16 -8.74 -11.96
CA LEU A 153 -5.93 -9.97 -12.15
C LEU A 153 -7.44 -9.73 -12.26
N THR A 154 -7.89 -8.47 -12.20
CA THR A 154 -9.30 -8.12 -12.16
C THR A 154 -9.66 -7.20 -13.32
N THR A 155 -10.92 -7.20 -13.70
CA THR A 155 -11.49 -6.25 -14.66
C THR A 155 -12.57 -5.44 -13.98
N MET A 156 -12.79 -4.22 -14.46
CA MET A 156 -13.87 -3.39 -13.92
C MET A 156 -15.22 -4.05 -14.17
N THR A 157 -16.07 -4.08 -13.15
CA THR A 157 -17.45 -4.55 -13.26
C THR A 157 -18.30 -3.52 -14.00
N LYS A 158 -19.47 -3.95 -14.50
CA LYS A 158 -20.45 -3.06 -15.13
C LYS A 158 -20.83 -1.88 -14.21
N SER A 159 -21.06 -2.16 -12.93
CA SER A 159 -21.41 -1.14 -11.93
C SER A 159 -20.29 -0.10 -11.74
N MET A 160 -19.02 -0.51 -11.77
CA MET A 160 -17.89 0.42 -11.74
C MET A 160 -17.87 1.33 -12.97
N TYR A 161 -18.07 0.77 -14.18
CA TYR A 161 -18.13 1.60 -15.39
C TYR A 161 -19.27 2.61 -15.34
N GLU A 162 -20.44 2.23 -14.86
CA GLU A 162 -21.61 3.11 -14.71
C GLU A 162 -21.34 4.23 -13.70
N PHE A 163 -20.72 3.90 -12.56
CA PHE A 163 -20.32 4.89 -11.57
C PHE A 163 -19.38 5.95 -12.17
N TYR A 164 -18.34 5.52 -12.88
CA TYR A 164 -17.39 6.44 -13.50
C TYR A 164 -17.97 7.15 -14.73
N ALA A 165 -18.90 6.55 -15.48
CA ALA A 165 -19.68 7.23 -16.52
C ALA A 165 -20.42 8.46 -15.98
N LYS A 166 -21.07 8.35 -14.82
CA LYS A 166 -21.74 9.47 -14.19
C LYS A 166 -20.75 10.57 -13.78
N LYS A 167 -19.59 10.20 -13.24
CA LYS A 167 -18.56 11.16 -12.81
C LYS A 167 -17.86 11.86 -13.98
N ARG A 168 -17.68 11.19 -15.12
CA ARG A 168 -17.14 11.77 -16.36
C ARG A 168 -17.94 12.98 -16.83
N LYS A 169 -19.28 12.89 -16.81
CA LYS A 169 -20.17 13.99 -17.25
C LYS A 169 -20.05 15.26 -16.38
N ILE A 170 -19.62 15.13 -15.13
CA ILE A 170 -19.57 16.22 -14.15
C ILE A 170 -18.19 16.89 -14.11
N LYS A 171 -17.12 16.15 -14.43
CA LYS A 171 -15.73 16.63 -14.29
C LYS A 171 -15.09 16.89 -15.65
N LYS A 172 -14.37 18.00 -15.78
CA LYS A 172 -13.44 18.23 -16.91
C LYS A 172 -12.46 17.06 -17.01
N GLU A 173 -12.09 16.64 -18.22
CA GLU A 173 -11.31 15.42 -18.49
C GLU A 173 -10.05 15.25 -17.62
N GLY A 174 -9.19 16.28 -17.52
CA GLY A 174 -8.01 16.22 -16.64
C GLY A 174 -8.34 16.11 -15.14
N ARG A 175 -9.47 16.65 -14.68
CA ARG A 175 -9.94 16.51 -13.29
C ARG A 175 -10.59 15.15 -13.04
N PHE A 176 -11.19 14.55 -14.06
CA PHE A 176 -11.73 13.20 -13.98
C PHE A 176 -10.62 12.18 -13.72
N TRP A 177 -9.51 12.22 -14.46
CA TRP A 177 -8.40 11.29 -14.27
C TRP A 177 -7.73 11.38 -12.91
N LYS A 178 -7.51 12.60 -12.40
CA LYS A 178 -7.01 12.80 -11.03
C LYS A 178 -7.93 12.15 -10.00
N TYR A 179 -9.24 12.31 -10.17
CA TYR A 179 -10.22 11.69 -9.28
C TYR A 179 -10.23 10.16 -9.40
N PHE A 180 -10.22 9.62 -10.62
CA PHE A 180 -10.21 8.19 -10.88
C PHE A 180 -8.97 7.51 -10.28
N LEU A 181 -7.78 8.06 -10.52
CA LEU A 181 -6.54 7.57 -9.94
C LEU A 181 -6.53 7.68 -8.42
N LEU A 182 -7.06 8.79 -7.87
CA LEU A 182 -7.12 8.98 -6.42
C LEU A 182 -8.03 7.93 -5.77
N SER A 183 -9.21 7.67 -6.34
CA SER A 183 -10.12 6.65 -5.81
C SER A 183 -9.51 5.24 -5.83
N LEU A 184 -8.75 4.90 -6.87
CA LEU A 184 -8.04 3.61 -6.92
C LEU A 184 -6.89 3.56 -5.92
N CYS A 185 -6.08 4.61 -5.85
CA CYS A 185 -4.93 4.70 -4.95
C CYS A 185 -5.31 4.64 -3.47
N LEU A 186 -6.46 5.22 -3.10
CA LEU A 186 -6.97 5.16 -1.73
C LEU A 186 -7.62 3.83 -1.35
N SER A 187 -7.90 2.94 -2.31
CA SER A 187 -8.50 1.65 -2.02
C SER A 187 -7.57 0.81 -1.12
N GLU A 188 -8.16 0.11 -0.17
CA GLU A 188 -7.44 -0.81 0.72
C GLU A 188 -7.15 -2.15 0.03
N GLU A 189 -7.94 -2.52 -0.98
CA GLU A 189 -7.89 -3.86 -1.60
C GLU A 189 -6.54 -4.17 -2.25
N TRP A 190 -5.96 -3.24 -3.01
CA TRP A 190 -4.65 -3.46 -3.64
C TRP A 190 -3.50 -3.49 -2.64
N GLN A 191 -3.73 -2.98 -1.42
CA GLN A 191 -2.74 -2.96 -0.36
C GLN A 191 -2.64 -4.31 0.37
N ILE A 192 -3.51 -5.27 0.04
CA ILE A 192 -3.51 -6.63 0.57
C ILE A 192 -2.84 -7.53 -0.48
N PRO A 193 -1.70 -8.19 -0.15
CA PRO A 193 -0.97 -9.06 -1.07
C PRO A 193 -1.63 -10.42 -1.27
#